data_AF-A0A3S6AQE1-F1
#
_entry.id   AF-A0A3S6AQE1-F1
#
_cell.length_a   1.000
_cell.length_b   1.000
_cell.length_c   1.000
_cell.angle_alpha   90.00
_cell.angle_beta   90.00
_cell.angle_gamma   90.00
#
_symmetry.space_group_name_H-M   'P 1'
#
loop_
_entity.id
_entity.type
_entity.pdbx_description
1 polymer ?
#
loop_
_entity_poly.entity_id
_entity_poly.type
_entity_poly.pdbx_seq_one_letter_code
_entity_poly.pdbx_strand_id
1 'polypeptide(L)'
;SAAVVSYQLVKDKQTREINPVVQVLGVGYDRTLGGLEIQLRLRDYLAQEFNALKKTKTDVATSPRALAKLFKEAGRLKNVLSANTEFFAQIENLIEDIDFKLPVTREKLEQLCEDLWPRATKPLEEALASSHLSLDVINQVILFGGGTRVPRVQETIKAVIKQELGKNLNADESATMGAVYKAADLSAGFKVKKFVVKDATLFPLQVSFERDPGDGAAVK
;
A
#
# COMPACT_ATOMS: atom_id res chain seq x y z
N SER A 1 -3.23 0.80 -3.03
CA SER A 1 -3.51 2.02 -3.81
C SER A 1 -2.57 2.07 -5.00
N ALA A 2 -2.91 2.86 -6.02
CA ALA A 2 -2.06 3.18 -7.14
C ALA A 2 -2.23 4.66 -7.50
N ALA A 3 -1.20 5.25 -8.10
CA ALA A 3 -1.23 6.62 -8.61
C ALA A 3 -0.50 6.68 -9.94
N VAL A 4 -1.08 7.38 -10.91
CA VAL A 4 -0.42 7.74 -12.17
C VAL A 4 0.21 9.10 -11.97
N VAL A 5 1.50 9.19 -12.23
CA VAL A 5 2.32 10.36 -11.90
C VAL A 5 3.13 10.75 -13.12
N SER A 6 3.13 12.04 -13.46
CA SER A 6 4.05 12.59 -14.45
C SER A 6 5.28 13.19 -13.77
N TYR A 7 6.42 13.06 -14.43
CA TYR A 7 7.67 13.69 -14.04
C TYR A 7 8.20 14.50 -15.22
N GLN A 8 8.42 15.79 -15.03
CA GLN A 8 8.91 16.69 -16.07
C GLN A 8 9.89 17.71 -15.50
N LEU A 9 10.89 18.10 -16.29
CA LEU A 9 11.77 19.21 -15.98
C LEU A 9 11.15 20.49 -16.54
N VAL A 10 10.77 21.42 -15.66
CA VAL A 10 10.09 22.66 -16.05
C VAL A 10 10.95 23.86 -15.72
N LYS A 11 11.09 24.77 -16.67
CA LYS A 11 11.79 26.04 -16.48
C LYS A 11 10.90 27.04 -15.74
N ASP A 12 11.36 27.48 -14.57
CA ASP A 12 10.71 28.52 -13.79
C ASP A 12 10.77 29.85 -14.56
N LYS A 13 9.63 30.53 -14.70
CA LYS A 13 9.53 31.78 -15.46
C LYS A 13 10.25 32.94 -14.76
N GLN A 14 10.34 32.92 -13.43
CA GLN A 14 10.94 33.99 -12.64
C GLN A 14 12.44 33.77 -12.47
N THR A 15 12.84 32.58 -12.01
CA THR A 15 14.26 32.30 -11.73
C THR A 15 15.04 31.78 -12.93
N ARG A 16 14.36 31.40 -14.03
CA ARG A 16 14.92 30.72 -15.21
C ARG A 16 15.58 29.37 -14.92
N GLU A 17 15.49 28.87 -13.70
CA GLU A 17 16.02 27.57 -13.28
C GLU A 17 15.14 26.42 -13.79
N ILE A 18 15.76 25.27 -14.05
CA ILE A 18 15.05 24.06 -14.47
C ILE A 18 14.82 23.20 -13.22
N ASN A 19 13.56 23.04 -12.84
CA ASN A 19 13.17 22.31 -11.65
C ASN A 19 12.39 21.04 -12.01
N PRO A 20 12.63 19.92 -11.31
CA PRO A 20 11.77 18.75 -11.41
C PRO A 20 10.38 19.07 -10.87
N VAL A 21 9.36 18.69 -11.65
CA VAL A 21 7.96 18.79 -11.31
C VAL A 21 7.36 17.39 -11.38
N VAL A 22 6.79 16.97 -10.26
CA VAL A 22 5.98 15.77 -10.14
C VAL A 22 4.52 16.17 -10.02
N GLN A 23 3.66 15.60 -10.87
CA GLN A 23 2.23 15.84 -10.80
C GLN A 23 1.48 14.51 -10.74
N VAL A 24 0.59 14.38 -9.76
CA VAL A 24 -0.34 13.26 -9.67
C VAL A 24 -1.48 13.51 -10.67
N LEU A 25 -1.63 12.61 -11.64
CA LEU A 25 -2.63 12.72 -12.71
C LEU A 25 -3.89 11.92 -12.41
N GLY A 26 -3.75 10.80 -11.69
CA GLY A 26 -4.87 9.94 -11.33
C GLY A 26 -4.51 9.07 -10.14
N VAL A 27 -5.53 8.66 -9.38
CA VAL A 27 -5.37 7.79 -8.21
C VAL A 27 -6.48 6.76 -8.15
N GLY A 28 -6.16 5.62 -7.58
CA GLY A 28 -7.12 4.56 -7.28
C GLY A 28 -6.72 3.87 -5.98
N TYR A 29 -7.70 3.42 -5.20
CA TYR A 29 -7.40 2.80 -3.92
C TYR A 29 -8.51 1.89 -3.40
N ASP A 30 -8.09 0.83 -2.72
CA ASP A 30 -8.94 0.00 -1.89
C ASP A 30 -8.46 0.16 -0.44
N ARG A 31 -9.32 0.72 0.42
CA ARG A 31 -9.00 1.01 1.84
C ARG A 31 -8.98 -0.25 2.71
N THR A 32 -9.56 -1.34 2.20
CA THR A 32 -9.75 -2.61 2.93
C THR A 32 -8.78 -3.70 2.46
N LEU A 33 -8.02 -3.44 1.40
CA LEU A 33 -7.02 -4.38 0.88
C LEU A 33 -5.62 -4.02 1.37
N GLY A 34 -4.98 -4.96 2.08
CA GLY A 34 -3.62 -4.79 2.54
C GLY A 34 -3.03 -6.02 3.21
N GLY A 35 -1.76 -5.91 3.64
CA GLY A 35 -1.05 -7.01 4.29
C GLY A 35 -1.59 -7.42 5.66
N LEU A 36 -2.46 -6.59 6.26
CA LEU A 36 -3.19 -6.91 7.49
C LEU A 36 -4.24 -7.99 7.24
N GLU A 37 -5.01 -7.86 6.16
CA GLU A 37 -6.07 -8.83 5.81
C GLU A 37 -5.47 -10.23 5.59
N ILE A 38 -4.37 -10.31 4.85
CA ILE A 38 -3.61 -11.57 4.64
C ILE A 38 -3.17 -12.17 5.99
N GLN A 39 -2.71 -11.33 6.91
CA GLN A 39 -2.23 -11.77 8.22
C GLN A 39 -3.38 -12.23 9.13
N LEU A 40 -4.55 -11.58 9.07
CA LEU A 40 -5.74 -11.98 9.82
C LEU A 40 -6.25 -13.35 9.34
N ARG A 41 -6.33 -13.57 8.03
CA ARG A 41 -6.76 -14.86 7.47
C ARG A 41 -5.80 -15.99 7.81
N LEU A 42 -4.50 -15.71 7.77
CA LEU A 42 -3.51 -16.70 8.18
C LEU A 42 -3.62 -16.99 9.69
N ARG A 43 -3.84 -15.97 10.55
CA ARG A 43 -4.12 -16.18 11.98
C ARG A 43 -5.34 -17.08 12.17
N ASP A 44 -6.42 -16.82 11.46
CA ASP A 44 -7.68 -17.56 11.60
C ASP A 44 -7.52 -19.02 11.13
N TYR A 45 -6.78 -19.25 10.05
CA TYR A 45 -6.37 -20.60 9.64
C TYR A 45 -5.56 -21.30 10.73
N LEU A 46 -4.53 -20.66 11.29
CA LEU A 46 -3.74 -21.24 12.38
C LEU A 46 -4.60 -21.57 13.62
N ALA A 47 -5.58 -20.72 13.94
CA ALA A 47 -6.52 -20.96 15.02
C ALA A 47 -7.42 -22.19 14.76
N GLN A 48 -7.97 -22.29 13.54
CA GLN A 48 -8.79 -23.43 13.12
C GLN A 48 -8.00 -24.75 13.20
N GLU A 49 -6.77 -24.76 12.68
CA GLU A 49 -5.90 -25.94 12.71
C GLU A 49 -5.52 -26.33 14.13
N PHE A 50 -5.25 -25.37 15.02
CA PHE A 50 -5.00 -25.67 16.43
C PHE A 50 -6.22 -26.31 17.12
N ASN A 51 -7.41 -25.72 16.93
CA ASN A 51 -8.65 -26.26 17.49
C ASN A 51 -8.98 -27.66 16.94
N ALA A 52 -8.65 -27.93 15.67
CA ALA A 52 -8.82 -29.23 15.04
C ALA A 52 -7.98 -30.34 15.69
N LEU A 53 -6.86 -30.00 16.36
CA LEU A 53 -6.06 -30.95 17.14
C LEU A 53 -6.81 -31.48 18.37
N LYS A 54 -7.87 -30.80 18.83
CA LYS A 54 -8.70 -31.17 20.00
C LYS A 54 -7.90 -31.46 21.26
N LYS A 55 -6.74 -30.81 21.42
CA LYS A 55 -5.85 -30.96 22.60
C LYS A 55 -6.30 -30.11 23.78
N THR A 56 -7.08 -29.07 23.52
CA THR A 56 -7.57 -28.12 24.53
C THR A 56 -9.08 -28.15 24.58
N LYS A 57 -9.63 -27.84 25.76
CA LYS A 57 -11.10 -27.73 25.93
C LYS A 57 -11.59 -26.35 25.51
N THR A 58 -10.72 -25.35 25.58
CA THR A 58 -11.02 -23.97 25.23
C THR A 58 -10.68 -23.71 23.77
N ASP A 59 -11.61 -23.04 23.06
CA ASP A 59 -11.36 -22.49 21.73
C ASP A 59 -10.30 -21.39 21.80
N VAL A 60 -9.22 -21.54 21.05
CA VAL A 60 -8.12 -20.58 21.02
C VAL A 60 -8.55 -19.17 20.57
N ALA A 61 -9.62 -19.05 19.78
CA ALA A 61 -10.18 -17.79 19.33
C ALA A 61 -10.87 -16.99 20.45
N THR A 62 -11.22 -17.64 21.57
CA THR A 62 -11.83 -16.95 22.72
C THR A 62 -10.79 -16.29 23.63
N SER A 63 -9.51 -16.67 23.51
CA SER A 63 -8.41 -16.14 24.32
C SER A 63 -7.70 -14.99 23.59
N PRO A 64 -7.81 -13.72 24.05
CA PRO A 64 -7.12 -12.60 23.42
C PRO A 64 -5.59 -12.77 23.41
N ARG A 65 -5.04 -13.39 24.45
CA ARG A 65 -3.61 -13.67 24.57
C ARG A 65 -3.15 -14.67 23.51
N ALA A 66 -3.90 -15.76 23.30
CA ALA A 66 -3.56 -16.77 22.30
C ALA A 66 -3.72 -16.21 20.88
N LEU A 67 -4.78 -15.45 20.62
CA LEU A 67 -4.97 -14.74 19.35
C LEU A 67 -3.83 -13.77 19.04
N ALA A 68 -3.32 -13.03 20.03
CA ALA A 68 -2.17 -12.14 19.85
C ALA A 68 -0.89 -12.92 19.47
N LYS A 69 -0.66 -14.09 20.09
CA LYS A 69 0.46 -14.98 19.72
C LYS A 69 0.32 -15.49 18.28
N LEU A 70 -0.87 -15.99 17.91
CA LEU A 70 -1.17 -16.44 16.55
C LEU A 70 -1.02 -15.32 15.53
N PHE A 71 -1.46 -14.09 15.86
CA PHE A 71 -1.34 -12.93 14.99
C PHE A 71 0.11 -12.55 14.74
N LYS A 72 0.95 -12.55 15.79
CA LYS A 72 2.40 -12.31 15.67
C LYS A 72 3.05 -13.35 14.77
N GLU A 73 2.72 -14.62 14.98
CA GLU A 73 3.28 -15.73 14.20
C GLU A 73 2.81 -15.68 12.75
N ALA A 74 1.53 -15.40 12.48
CA ALA A 74 1.02 -15.18 11.13
C ALA A 74 1.76 -14.05 10.39
N GLY A 75 2.10 -12.95 11.07
CA GLY A 75 2.91 -11.87 10.49
C GLY A 75 4.31 -12.35 10.08
N ARG A 76 4.94 -13.17 10.93
CA ARG A 76 6.24 -13.79 10.64
C ARG A 76 6.15 -14.75 9.46
N LEU A 77 5.17 -15.66 9.45
CA LEU A 77 4.95 -16.60 8.35
C LEU A 77 4.73 -15.88 7.02
N LYS A 78 3.86 -14.86 6.98
CA LYS A 78 3.61 -14.08 5.76
C LYS A 78 4.91 -13.55 5.15
N ASN A 79 5.79 -13.01 5.99
CA ASN A 79 7.08 -12.49 5.54
C ASN A 79 8.01 -13.61 5.06
N VAL A 80 8.11 -14.71 5.81
CA VAL A 80 8.96 -15.86 5.44
C VAL A 80 8.47 -16.53 4.16
N LEU A 81 7.17 -16.74 4.00
CA LEU A 81 6.53 -17.34 2.82
C LEU A 81 6.58 -16.44 1.58
N SER A 82 6.83 -15.14 1.75
CA SER A 82 7.12 -14.24 0.62
C SER A 82 8.48 -14.57 -0.02
N ALA A 83 9.41 -15.17 0.74
CA ALA A 83 10.73 -15.60 0.24
C ALA A 83 10.80 -17.12 0.01
N ASN A 84 10.17 -17.93 0.86
CA ASN A 84 10.24 -19.39 0.86
C ASN A 84 8.91 -20.02 0.44
N THR A 85 8.94 -21.27 -0.04
CA THR A 85 7.73 -22.00 -0.46
C THR A 85 6.99 -22.65 0.70
N GLU A 86 7.67 -22.93 1.80
CA GLU A 86 7.10 -23.55 2.99
C GLU A 86 7.83 -23.10 4.25
N PHE A 87 7.15 -23.19 5.39
CA PHE A 87 7.74 -22.93 6.69
C PHE A 87 6.88 -23.51 7.82
N PHE A 88 7.47 -23.71 9.01
CA PHE A 88 6.72 -24.15 10.18
C PHE A 88 6.24 -22.96 11.01
N ALA A 89 4.92 -22.86 11.21
CA ALA A 89 4.36 -22.09 12.29
C ALA A 89 4.70 -22.76 13.62
N GLN A 90 5.29 -22.01 14.56
CA GLN A 90 5.70 -22.53 15.86
C GLN A 90 5.39 -21.51 16.95
N ILE A 91 4.62 -21.93 17.96
CA ILE A 91 4.25 -21.10 19.11
C ILE A 91 4.35 -21.94 20.37
N GLU A 92 5.20 -21.51 21.30
CA GLU A 92 5.31 -22.11 22.62
C GLU A 92 4.18 -21.64 23.53
N ASN A 93 3.61 -22.61 24.26
CA ASN A 93 2.52 -22.44 25.22
C ASN A 93 1.41 -21.56 24.63
N LEU A 94 0.81 -21.99 23.53
CA LEU A 94 -0.20 -21.19 22.84
C LEU A 94 -1.41 -20.93 23.75
N ILE A 95 -1.94 -22.00 24.35
CA ILE A 95 -3.01 -21.98 25.34
C ILE A 95 -2.99 -23.30 26.12
N GLU A 96 -3.36 -23.28 27.41
CA GLU A 96 -3.39 -24.47 28.29
C GLU A 96 -2.05 -25.25 28.32
N ASP A 97 -0.91 -24.55 28.24
CA ASP A 97 0.44 -25.14 28.20
C ASP A 97 0.68 -26.08 27.00
N ILE A 98 -0.13 -25.96 25.94
CA ILE A 98 0.02 -26.72 24.71
C ILE A 98 0.80 -25.90 23.68
N ASP A 99 1.90 -26.49 23.19
CA ASP A 99 2.66 -25.95 22.06
C ASP A 99 1.94 -26.20 20.73
N PHE A 100 2.12 -25.27 19.81
CA PHE A 100 1.58 -25.36 18.46
C PHE A 100 2.70 -25.43 17.43
N LYS A 101 2.61 -26.42 16.54
CA LYS A 101 3.51 -26.57 15.39
C LYS A 101 2.72 -27.03 14.18
N LEU A 102 2.79 -26.29 13.08
CA LEU A 102 2.08 -26.61 11.83
C LEU A 102 2.96 -26.25 10.62
N PRO A 103 3.20 -27.17 9.67
CA PRO A 103 3.77 -26.81 8.38
C PRO A 103 2.76 -26.01 7.56
N VAL A 104 3.20 -24.88 7.01
CA VAL A 104 2.37 -24.02 6.16
C VAL A 104 3.12 -23.74 4.87
N THR A 105 2.45 -23.93 3.74
CA THR A 105 2.99 -23.65 2.41
C THR A 105 2.53 -22.29 1.90
N ARG A 106 3.31 -21.71 0.98
CA ARG A 106 2.93 -20.50 0.23
C ARG A 106 1.64 -20.72 -0.54
N GLU A 107 1.49 -21.89 -1.15
CA GLU A 107 0.27 -22.27 -1.87
C GLU A 107 -0.96 -22.19 -0.96
N LYS A 108 -0.85 -22.68 0.29
CA LYS A 108 -1.96 -22.57 1.26
C LYS A 108 -2.29 -21.12 1.60
N LEU A 109 -1.27 -20.28 1.81
CA LEU A 109 -1.47 -18.83 2.02
C LEU A 109 -2.18 -18.19 0.82
N GLU A 110 -1.79 -18.58 -0.39
CA GLU A 110 -2.37 -18.07 -1.64
C GLU A 110 -3.83 -18.48 -1.82
N GLN A 111 -4.17 -19.72 -1.46
CA GLN A 111 -5.54 -20.23 -1.43
C GLN A 111 -6.42 -19.50 -0.40
N LEU A 112 -5.91 -19.23 0.81
CA LEU A 112 -6.66 -18.52 1.86
C LEU A 112 -7.05 -17.08 1.46
N CYS A 113 -6.36 -16.52 0.47
CA CYS A 113 -6.50 -15.14 0.03
C CYS A 113 -6.91 -15.03 -1.44
N GLU A 114 -7.49 -16.09 -2.03
CA GLU A 114 -7.78 -16.16 -3.47
C GLU A 114 -8.63 -15.00 -3.99
N ASP A 115 -9.62 -14.55 -3.22
CA ASP A 115 -10.49 -13.41 -3.53
C ASP A 115 -9.78 -12.05 -3.44
N LEU A 116 -8.62 -11.95 -2.77
CA LEU A 116 -7.87 -10.71 -2.64
C LEU A 116 -7.04 -10.40 -3.89
N TRP A 117 -6.61 -11.42 -4.64
CA TRP A 117 -5.71 -11.24 -5.78
C TRP A 117 -6.35 -10.42 -6.90
N PRO A 118 -7.57 -10.71 -7.37
CA PRO A 118 -8.23 -9.90 -8.39
C PRO A 118 -8.45 -8.45 -7.92
N ARG A 119 -8.63 -8.22 -6.62
CA ARG A 119 -8.82 -6.87 -6.07
C ARG A 119 -7.56 -6.01 -6.12
N ALA A 120 -6.38 -6.61 -6.29
CA ALA A 120 -5.12 -5.89 -6.37
C ALA A 120 -4.97 -5.07 -7.67
N THR A 121 -5.71 -5.42 -8.74
CA THR A 121 -5.65 -4.70 -10.03
C THR A 121 -6.59 -3.51 -10.08
N LYS A 122 -7.70 -3.55 -9.33
CA LYS A 122 -8.71 -2.49 -9.33
C LYS A 122 -8.15 -1.08 -9.05
N PRO A 123 -7.26 -0.86 -8.06
CA PRO A 123 -6.66 0.46 -7.85
C PRO A 123 -5.85 0.96 -9.06
N LEU A 124 -5.20 0.07 -9.80
CA LEU A 124 -4.45 0.42 -11.02
C LEU A 124 -5.41 0.89 -12.12
N GLU A 125 -6.49 0.14 -12.34
CA GLU A 125 -7.53 0.48 -13.32
C GLU A 125 -8.19 1.83 -13.01
N GLU A 126 -8.53 2.08 -11.75
CA GLU A 126 -9.07 3.36 -11.27
C GLU A 126 -8.09 4.53 -11.46
N ALA A 127 -6.79 4.32 -11.21
CA ALA A 127 -5.77 5.34 -11.39
C ALA A 127 -5.57 5.70 -12.87
N LEU A 128 -5.61 4.70 -13.77
CA LEU A 128 -5.56 4.91 -15.21
C LEU A 128 -6.81 5.64 -15.71
N ALA A 129 -8.01 5.19 -15.28
CA ALA A 129 -9.27 5.81 -15.64
C ALA A 129 -9.36 7.28 -15.21
N SER A 130 -8.95 7.60 -13.99
CA SER A 130 -8.96 8.98 -13.46
C SER A 130 -7.91 9.89 -14.09
N SER A 131 -6.80 9.33 -14.60
CA SER A 131 -5.80 10.09 -15.35
C SER A 131 -6.14 10.27 -16.83
N HIS A 132 -7.15 9.56 -17.33
CA HIS A 132 -7.47 9.46 -18.77
C HIS A 132 -6.30 8.99 -19.64
N LEU A 133 -5.36 8.24 -19.04
CA LEU A 133 -4.22 7.67 -19.74
C LEU A 133 -4.39 6.17 -19.89
N SER A 134 -3.91 5.66 -21.01
CA SER A 134 -3.82 4.24 -21.29
C SER A 134 -2.51 3.66 -20.77
N LEU A 135 -2.45 2.36 -20.58
CA LEU A 135 -1.27 1.69 -20.02
C LEU A 135 -0.04 1.78 -20.96
N ASP A 136 -0.23 1.86 -22.27
CA ASP A 136 0.83 1.93 -23.28
C ASP A 136 1.68 3.21 -23.20
N VAL A 137 1.14 4.29 -22.62
CA VAL A 137 1.90 5.54 -22.41
C VAL A 137 2.65 5.56 -21.07
N ILE A 138 2.48 4.55 -20.22
CA ILE A 138 3.14 4.46 -18.92
C ILE A 138 4.59 3.98 -19.10
N ASN A 139 5.55 4.85 -18.77
CA ASN A 139 6.97 4.51 -18.93
C ASN A 139 7.46 3.46 -17.93
N GLN A 140 6.99 3.51 -16.68
CA GLN A 140 7.46 2.63 -15.62
C GLN A 140 6.38 2.41 -14.57
N VAL A 141 6.25 1.18 -14.09
CA VAL A 141 5.41 0.82 -12.94
C VAL A 141 6.34 0.51 -11.77
N ILE A 142 6.21 1.27 -10.68
CA ILE A 142 7.05 1.12 -9.48
C ILE A 142 6.18 0.54 -8.36
N LEU A 143 6.64 -0.56 -7.76
CA LEU A 143 5.98 -1.12 -6.58
C LEU A 143 6.47 -0.42 -5.31
N PHE A 144 5.52 -0.07 -4.45
CA PHE A 144 5.78 0.62 -3.19
C PHE A 144 4.98 0.00 -2.05
N GLY A 145 5.60 -0.14 -0.88
CA GLY A 145 5.02 -0.72 0.35
C GLY A 145 5.24 -2.23 0.52
N GLY A 146 5.34 -2.68 1.77
CA GLY A 146 5.69 -4.08 2.10
C GLY A 146 4.69 -5.14 1.61
N GLY A 147 3.43 -4.78 1.39
CA GLY A 147 2.41 -5.70 0.86
C GLY A 147 2.69 -6.18 -0.57
N THR A 148 3.42 -5.40 -1.36
CA THR A 148 3.78 -5.77 -2.74
C THR A 148 4.89 -6.82 -2.81
N ARG A 149 5.48 -7.22 -1.68
CA ARG A 149 6.51 -8.27 -1.62
C ARG A 149 5.93 -9.68 -1.76
N VAL A 150 4.62 -9.84 -1.58
CA VAL A 150 3.94 -11.13 -1.78
C VAL A 150 4.03 -11.51 -3.27
N PRO A 151 4.64 -12.66 -3.64
CA PRO A 151 4.84 -13.05 -5.04
C PRO A 151 3.55 -13.03 -5.87
N ARG A 152 2.47 -13.58 -5.33
CA ARG A 152 1.15 -13.62 -5.98
C ARG A 152 0.61 -12.24 -6.36
N VAL A 153 0.86 -11.22 -5.54
CA VAL A 153 0.47 -9.83 -5.83
C VAL A 153 1.26 -9.29 -7.02
N GLN A 154 2.56 -9.55 -7.07
CA GLN A 154 3.41 -9.12 -8.19
C GLN A 154 3.02 -9.81 -9.49
N GLU A 155 2.74 -11.12 -9.45
CA GLU A 155 2.26 -11.89 -10.60
C GLU A 155 0.96 -11.33 -11.15
N THR A 156 0.00 -11.05 -10.27
CA THR A 156 -1.31 -10.51 -10.65
C THR A 156 -1.18 -9.14 -11.30
N ILE A 157 -0.35 -8.26 -10.74
CA ILE A 157 -0.09 -6.94 -11.33
C ILE A 157 0.66 -7.10 -12.67
N LYS A 158 1.68 -7.96 -12.72
CA LYS A 158 2.49 -8.20 -13.94
C LYS A 158 1.64 -8.71 -15.11
N ALA A 159 0.65 -9.55 -14.83
CA ALA A 159 -0.30 -10.06 -15.82
C ALA A 159 -1.11 -8.93 -16.50
N VAL A 160 -1.44 -7.87 -15.75
CA VAL A 160 -2.17 -6.71 -16.29
C VAL A 160 -1.24 -5.74 -17.01
N ILE A 161 -0.12 -5.38 -16.41
CA ILE A 161 0.75 -4.33 -16.95
C ILE A 161 1.58 -4.78 -18.16
N LYS A 162 1.82 -6.09 -18.31
CA LYS A 162 2.64 -6.69 -19.40
C LYS A 162 4.03 -6.06 -19.62
N GLN A 163 4.54 -5.36 -18.61
CA GLN A 163 5.87 -4.74 -18.57
C GLN A 163 6.59 -5.15 -17.28
N GLU A 164 7.90 -4.92 -17.21
CA GLU A 164 8.67 -5.22 -16.01
C GLU A 164 8.33 -4.24 -14.86
N LEU A 165 8.29 -4.80 -13.65
CA LEU A 165 8.07 -4.04 -12.43
C LEU A 165 9.38 -3.38 -12.00
N GLY A 166 9.36 -2.06 -11.86
CA GLY A 166 10.50 -1.28 -11.38
C GLY A 166 10.86 -1.62 -9.94
N LYS A 167 12.13 -1.96 -9.71
CA LYS A 167 12.69 -2.30 -8.39
C LYS A 167 13.71 -1.28 -7.89
N ASN A 168 13.77 -0.10 -8.53
CA ASN A 168 14.81 0.91 -8.29
C ASN A 168 14.55 1.76 -7.03
N LEU A 169 13.50 1.46 -6.27
CA LEU A 169 13.05 2.23 -5.13
C LEU A 169 12.99 1.33 -3.89
N ASN A 170 13.53 1.79 -2.75
CA ASN A 170 13.36 1.08 -1.49
C ASN A 170 11.91 1.25 -1.01
N ALA A 171 11.12 0.19 -1.13
CA ALA A 171 9.70 0.18 -0.77
C ALA A 171 9.40 0.50 0.70
N ASP A 172 10.37 0.36 1.61
CA ASP A 172 10.17 0.57 3.06
C ASP A 172 10.48 2.02 3.48
N GLU A 173 11.48 2.65 2.86
CA GLU A 173 12.00 3.94 3.33
C GLU A 173 11.55 5.13 2.47
N SER A 174 11.12 4.89 1.23
CA SER A 174 10.99 5.98 0.26
C SER A 174 9.90 6.99 0.59
N ALA A 175 8.81 6.57 1.23
CA ALA A 175 7.81 7.53 1.73
C ALA A 175 8.39 8.43 2.83
N THR A 176 9.11 7.85 3.79
CA THR A 176 9.75 8.60 4.88
C THR A 176 10.80 9.57 4.34
N MET A 177 11.64 9.12 3.40
CA MET A 177 12.65 9.97 2.77
C MET A 177 12.03 11.13 1.99
N GLY A 178 10.95 10.88 1.25
CA GLY A 178 10.19 11.93 0.56
C GLY A 178 9.57 12.94 1.52
N ALA A 179 9.02 12.47 2.64
CA ALA A 179 8.45 13.34 3.68
C ALA A 179 9.52 14.21 4.36
N VAL A 180 10.67 13.63 4.71
CA VAL A 180 11.82 14.37 5.28
C VAL A 180 12.32 15.42 4.30
N TYR A 181 12.45 15.08 3.02
CA TYR A 181 12.83 16.04 1.99
C TYR A 181 11.84 17.19 1.90
N LYS A 182 10.54 16.90 1.93
CA LYS A 182 9.51 17.94 1.88
C LYS A 182 9.52 18.82 3.13
N ALA A 183 9.77 18.25 4.30
CA ALA A 183 9.93 19.01 5.54
C ALA A 183 11.16 19.95 5.48
N ALA A 184 12.27 19.49 4.89
CA ALA A 184 13.45 20.32 4.68
C ALA A 184 13.21 21.46 3.68
N ASP A 185 12.47 21.21 2.58
CA ASP A 185 12.02 22.22 1.61
C ASP A 185 11.13 23.31 2.22
N LEU A 186 10.30 22.95 3.19
CA LEU A 186 9.43 23.88 3.92
C LEU A 186 10.16 24.63 5.06
N SER A 187 11.35 24.15 5.47
CA SER A 187 12.10 24.73 6.58
C SER A 187 12.95 25.91 6.11
N ALA A 188 12.99 26.98 6.90
CA ALA A 188 13.89 28.11 6.65
C ALA A 188 15.37 27.79 6.97
N GLY A 189 15.63 26.72 7.74
CA GLY A 189 16.97 26.37 8.21
C GLY A 189 17.79 25.50 7.25
N PHE A 190 17.17 24.95 6.21
CA PHE A 190 17.83 24.05 5.26
C PHE A 190 17.59 24.53 3.83
N LYS A 191 18.62 24.42 2.99
CA LYS A 191 18.50 24.69 1.56
C LYS A 191 18.60 23.38 0.79
N VAL A 192 17.48 22.90 0.28
CA VAL A 192 17.41 21.73 -0.60
C VAL A 192 17.21 22.17 -2.05
N LYS A 193 17.43 21.25 -2.99
CA LYS A 193 17.11 21.50 -4.40
C LYS A 193 15.59 21.66 -4.54
N LYS A 194 15.13 22.64 -5.32
CA LYS A 194 13.70 22.85 -5.51
C LYS A 194 13.09 21.64 -6.23
N PHE A 195 12.06 21.06 -5.63
CA PHE A 195 11.30 19.94 -6.19
C PHE A 195 9.82 20.23 -6.05
N VAL A 196 9.14 20.41 -7.18
CA VAL A 196 7.74 20.84 -7.17
C VAL A 196 6.85 19.61 -7.19
N VAL A 197 5.97 19.49 -6.20
CA VAL A 197 4.96 18.44 -6.12
C VAL A 197 3.58 19.07 -6.32
N LYS A 198 2.82 18.58 -7.28
CA LYS A 198 1.42 18.92 -7.52
C LYS A 198 0.58 17.69 -7.25
N ASP A 199 -0.16 17.72 -6.14
CA ASP A 199 -1.03 16.62 -5.77
C ASP A 199 -2.39 16.70 -6.48
N ALA A 200 -3.09 15.57 -6.54
CA ALA A 200 -4.40 15.48 -7.16
C ALA A 200 -5.50 15.99 -6.22
N THR A 201 -6.43 16.79 -6.76
CA THR A 201 -7.67 17.15 -6.05
C THR A 201 -8.74 16.12 -6.40
N LEU A 202 -9.02 15.21 -5.47
CA LEU A 202 -9.88 14.05 -5.73
C LEU A 202 -11.37 14.39 -5.83
N PHE A 203 -11.78 15.46 -5.14
CA PHE A 203 -13.17 15.86 -5.04
C PHE A 203 -13.32 17.29 -5.53
N PRO A 204 -14.38 17.60 -6.31
CA PRO A 204 -14.63 18.96 -6.74
C PRO A 204 -14.86 19.86 -5.52
N LEU A 205 -14.19 21.00 -5.50
CA LEU A 205 -14.37 22.02 -4.47
C LEU A 205 -15.21 23.14 -5.04
N GLN A 206 -16.36 23.41 -4.41
CA GLN A 206 -17.19 24.57 -4.71
C GLN A 206 -17.04 25.58 -3.58
N VAL A 207 -16.67 26.81 -3.93
CA VAL A 207 -16.64 27.94 -3.00
C VAL A 207 -17.74 28.90 -3.43
N SER A 208 -18.60 29.28 -2.49
CA SER A 208 -19.61 30.32 -2.69
C SER A 208 -19.39 31.40 -1.66
N PHE A 209 -19.56 32.65 -2.07
CA PHE A 209 -19.54 33.80 -1.19
C PHE A 209 -20.65 34.75 -1.61
N GLU A 210 -21.28 35.38 -0.62
CA GLU A 210 -22.23 36.44 -0.87
C GLU A 210 -21.46 37.69 -1.29
N ARG A 211 -21.92 38.33 -2.36
CA ARG A 211 -21.38 39.63 -2.78
C ARG A 211 -21.97 40.69 -1.86
N ASP A 212 -21.13 41.39 -1.11
CA ASP A 212 -21.56 42.60 -0.40
C ASP A 212 -21.96 43.66 -1.46
N PRO A 213 -23.19 44.18 -1.46
CA PRO A 213 -23.63 45.21 -2.41
C PRO A 213 -22.82 46.51 -2.34
N GLY A 214 -22.01 46.73 -1.30
CA GLY A 214 -21.28 47.97 -1.04
C GLY A 214 -20.08 48.27 -1.95
N ASP A 215 -19.49 47.27 -2.62
CA ASP A 215 -18.19 47.43 -3.33
C ASP A 215 -18.32 47.63 -4.85
N GLY A 216 -19.53 47.87 -5.37
CA GLY A 216 -19.82 47.96 -6.80
C GLY A 216 -20.39 49.29 -7.31
N ALA A 217 -20.56 50.30 -6.46
CA ALA A 217 -21.19 51.58 -6.83
C ALA A 217 -20.19 52.74 -6.98
N ALA A 218 -19.12 52.57 -7.77
CA ALA A 218 -18.37 53.69 -8.36
C ALA A 218 -17.34 53.21 -9.39
N VAL A 219 -17.77 52.86 -10.60
CA VAL A 219 -16.94 53.10 -11.79
C VAL A 219 -17.85 53.76 -12.82
N LYS A 220 -17.63 55.08 -13.02
CA LYS A 220 -18.18 55.85 -14.13
C LYS A 220 -17.50 55.46 -15.42
#